data_AF-E9T068-F1
#
_entry.id   AF-E9T068-F1
#
_cell.length_a   1.000
_cell.length_b   1.000
_cell.length_c   1.000
_cell.angle_alpha   90.00
_cell.angle_beta   90.00
_cell.angle_gamma   90.00
#
_symmetry.space_group_name_H-M   'P 1'
#
loop_
_entity.id
_entity.type
_entity.pdbx_description
1 polymer ?
#
loop_
_entity_poly.entity_id
_entity_poly.type
_entity_poly.pdbx_seq_one_letter_code
_entity_poly.pdbx_strand_id
1 'polypeptide(L)'
;MVGAYWRGEVTLRQLRVFIQHLPPTSALHRARMDGHAWGNVEALLWLISHKLGVLDQRLVWHRGKRPRWPDFKEFPWKKDQRKIGDRGKATVGQVIDFLRAIGPGGKGLPDGDVTTVTDR
;
A
#
# COMPACT_ATOMS: atom_id res chain seq x y z
N MET A 1 -11.43 -25.95 -6.24
CA MET A 1 -11.90 -27.01 -5.31
C MET A 1 -13.40 -27.26 -5.41
N VAL A 2 -14.26 -26.25 -5.27
CA VAL A 2 -15.72 -26.42 -5.46
C VAL A 2 -16.03 -27.03 -6.84
N GLY A 3 -15.33 -26.61 -7.90
CA GLY A 3 -15.45 -27.23 -9.22
C GLY A 3 -15.08 -28.71 -9.31
N ALA A 4 -14.21 -29.23 -8.43
CA ALA A 4 -13.86 -30.66 -8.40
C ALA A 4 -14.94 -31.50 -7.72
N TYR A 5 -15.63 -30.93 -6.72
CA TYR A 5 -16.85 -31.53 -6.14
C TYR A 5 -17.97 -31.64 -7.18
N TRP A 6 -18.22 -30.58 -7.95
CA TRP A 6 -19.24 -30.60 -9.02
C TRP A 6 -18.92 -31.58 -10.16
N ARG A 7 -17.63 -31.92 -10.35
CA ARG A 7 -17.19 -32.96 -11.28
C ARG A 7 -17.18 -34.37 -10.67
N GLY A 8 -17.56 -34.54 -9.41
CA GLY A 8 -17.56 -35.83 -8.73
C GLY A 8 -16.17 -36.36 -8.34
N GLU A 9 -15.11 -35.57 -8.51
CA GLU A 9 -13.73 -35.96 -8.23
C GLU A 9 -13.42 -36.01 -6.72
N VAL A 10 -14.23 -35.33 -5.91
CA VAL A 10 -13.99 -35.17 -4.46
C VAL A 10 -15.30 -35.31 -3.70
N THR A 11 -15.28 -36.06 -2.60
CA THR A 11 -16.46 -36.26 -1.75
C THR A 11 -16.78 -35.05 -0.87
N LEU A 12 -18.04 -34.93 -0.43
CA LEU A 12 -18.49 -33.84 0.45
C LEU A 12 -17.73 -33.82 1.79
N ARG A 13 -17.35 -35.00 2.31
CA ARG A 13 -16.55 -35.13 3.54
C ARG A 13 -15.15 -34.56 3.36
N GLN A 14 -14.50 -34.86 2.24
CA GLN A 14 -13.17 -34.31 1.91
C GLN A 14 -13.24 -32.80 1.67
N LEU A 15 -14.26 -32.31 0.96
CA LEU A 15 -14.47 -30.88 0.75
C LEU A 15 -14.65 -30.13 2.09
N ARG A 16 -15.40 -30.71 3.03
CA ARG A 16 -15.57 -30.14 4.38
C ARG A 16 -14.24 -30.04 5.14
N VAL A 17 -13.42 -31.09 5.13
CA VAL A 17 -12.10 -31.08 5.79
C VAL A 17 -11.22 -30.00 5.18
N PHE A 18 -11.18 -29.89 3.86
CA PHE A 18 -10.42 -28.84 3.20
C PHE A 18 -10.93 -27.44 3.54
N ILE A 19 -12.25 -27.24 3.66
CA ILE A 19 -12.79 -25.93 4.03
C ILE A 19 -12.48 -25.58 5.50
N GLN A 20 -12.61 -26.55 6.41
CA GLN A 20 -12.43 -26.34 7.85
C GLN A 20 -10.98 -26.14 8.25
N HIS A 21 -10.04 -26.77 7.55
CA HIS A 21 -8.60 -26.67 7.81
C HIS A 21 -7.86 -25.78 6.82
N LEU A 22 -8.57 -24.91 6.10
CA LEU A 22 -7.91 -23.87 5.33
C LEU A 22 -7.09 -22.98 6.28
N PRO A 23 -5.84 -22.67 5.93
CA PRO A 23 -5.05 -21.75 6.73
C PRO A 23 -5.79 -20.40 6.86
N PRO A 24 -5.59 -19.70 7.98
CA PRO A 24 -6.28 -18.43 8.27
C PRO A 24 -5.90 -17.31 7.30
N THR A 25 -4.92 -17.50 6.42
CA THR A 25 -4.55 -16.55 5.34
C THR A 25 -5.17 -16.89 3.99
N SER A 26 -6.07 -17.87 3.94
CA SER A 26 -6.69 -18.34 2.69
C SER A 26 -7.64 -17.31 2.06
N ALA A 27 -7.91 -17.48 0.76
CA ALA A 27 -8.85 -16.63 0.03
C ALA A 27 -10.27 -16.63 0.62
N LEU A 28 -10.68 -17.76 1.23
CA LEU A 28 -11.94 -17.86 1.96
C LEU A 28 -11.95 -16.97 3.21
N HIS A 29 -10.84 -16.94 3.94
CA HIS A 29 -10.71 -16.07 5.11
C HIS A 29 -10.73 -14.59 4.70
N ARG A 30 -10.03 -14.22 3.63
CA ARG A 30 -10.07 -12.86 3.08
C ARG A 30 -11.47 -12.45 2.63
N ALA A 31 -12.22 -13.35 2.00
CA ALA A 31 -13.60 -13.10 1.59
C ALA A 31 -14.55 -12.86 2.79
N ARG A 32 -14.26 -13.43 3.96
CA ARG A 32 -15.02 -13.18 5.20
C ARG A 32 -14.64 -11.88 5.91
N MET A 33 -13.48 -11.33 5.61
CA MET A 33 -12.95 -10.10 6.19
C MET A 33 -13.00 -8.95 5.17
N ASP A 34 -14.04 -8.90 4.32
CA ASP A 34 -14.24 -7.86 3.29
C ASP A 34 -13.04 -7.61 2.35
N GLY A 35 -12.24 -8.64 2.10
CA GLY A 35 -11.03 -8.55 1.29
C GLY A 35 -9.79 -8.10 2.05
N HIS A 36 -9.88 -7.83 3.35
CA HIS A 36 -8.72 -7.54 4.19
C HIS A 36 -7.79 -8.75 4.26
N ALA A 37 -6.50 -8.49 4.02
CA ALA A 37 -5.47 -9.52 4.03
C ALA A 37 -5.10 -10.00 5.45
N TRP A 38 -5.49 -9.24 6.47
CA TRP A 38 -5.13 -9.44 7.87
C TRP A 38 -6.33 -9.79 8.73
N GLY A 39 -6.10 -10.72 9.65
CA GLY A 39 -7.03 -10.99 10.73
C GLY A 39 -6.88 -9.96 11.87
N ASN A 40 -7.69 -10.14 12.90
CA ASN A 40 -7.69 -9.24 14.06
C ASN A 40 -6.34 -9.25 14.80
N VAL A 41 -5.64 -10.39 14.82
CA VAL A 41 -4.35 -10.52 15.51
C VAL A 41 -3.28 -9.71 14.80
N GLU A 42 -3.18 -9.84 13.48
CA GLU A 42 -2.22 -9.08 12.66
C GLU A 42 -2.51 -7.58 12.73
N ALA A 43 -3.79 -7.19 12.67
CA ALA A 43 -4.20 -5.80 12.83
C ALA A 43 -3.82 -5.23 14.22
N LEU A 44 -3.99 -6.03 15.28
CA LEU A 44 -3.63 -5.64 16.64
C LEU A 44 -2.12 -5.53 16.82
N LEU A 45 -1.35 -6.48 16.29
CA LEU A 45 0.12 -6.41 16.29
C LEU A 45 0.62 -5.17 15.55
N TRP A 46 0.01 -4.84 14.41
CA TRP A 46 0.34 -3.63 13.67
C TRP A 46 0.07 -2.36 14.48
N LEU A 47 -1.08 -2.28 15.14
CA LEU A 47 -1.42 -1.17 16.03
C LEU A 47 -0.40 -1.02 17.17
N ILE A 48 -0.01 -2.13 17.80
CA ILE A 48 1.00 -2.13 18.88
C ILE A 48 2.33 -1.61 18.34
N SER A 49 2.81 -2.14 17.21
CA SER A 49 4.07 -1.71 16.59
C SER A 49 4.08 -0.21 16.29
N HIS A 50 2.97 0.33 15.78
CA HIS A 50 2.86 1.76 15.52
C HIS A 50 2.89 2.58 16.82
N LYS A 51 2.17 2.15 17.85
CA LYS A 51 2.18 2.86 19.16
C LYS A 51 3.55 2.83 19.82
N LEU A 52 4.31 1.75 19.68
CA LEU A 52 5.71 1.69 20.13
C LEU A 52 6.58 2.73 19.43
N GLY A 53 6.43 2.90 18.12
CA GLY A 53 7.13 3.96 17.38
C GLY A 53 6.77 5.37 17.86
N VAL A 54 5.49 5.62 18.17
CA VAL A 54 5.04 6.90 18.75
C VAL A 54 5.66 7.14 20.14
N LEU A 55 5.75 6.10 20.98
CA LEU A 55 6.36 6.20 22.31
C LEU A 55 7.86 6.51 22.23
N ASP A 56 8.59 5.86 21.31
CA ASP A 56 10.01 6.14 21.08
C ASP A 56 10.23 7.61 20.66
N GLN A 57 9.40 8.11 19.75
CA GLN A 57 9.45 9.52 19.34
C GLN A 57 9.08 10.49 20.46
N ARG A 58 8.18 10.12 21.39
CA ARG A 58 7.94 10.91 22.61
C ARG A 58 9.17 10.97 23.50
N LEU A 59 9.89 9.87 23.66
CA LEU A 59 11.15 9.88 24.42
C LEU A 59 12.19 10.80 23.78
N VAL A 60 12.28 10.80 22.44
CA VAL A 60 13.13 11.74 21.69
C VAL A 60 12.72 13.19 21.93
N TRP A 61 11.42 13.50 21.95
CA TRP A 61 10.90 14.83 22.32
C TRP A 61 11.38 15.25 23.70
N HIS A 62 11.24 14.38 24.70
CA HIS A 62 11.66 14.67 26.09
C HIS A 62 13.17 14.89 26.21
N ARG A 63 13.98 14.36 25.28
CA ARG A 63 15.42 14.61 25.17
C ARG A 63 15.77 15.90 24.42
N GLY A 64 14.80 16.76 24.13
CA GLY A 64 15.00 18.05 23.46
C GLY A 64 15.30 17.96 21.96
N LYS A 65 15.15 16.77 21.35
CA LYS A 65 15.32 16.57 19.91
C LYS A 65 13.96 16.69 19.22
N ARG A 66 13.95 17.18 17.98
CA ARG A 66 12.73 17.21 17.15
C ARG A 66 12.33 15.79 16.75
N PRO A 67 11.19 15.26 17.20
CA PRO A 67 10.77 13.93 16.81
C PRO A 67 10.18 13.92 15.41
N ARG A 68 10.26 12.75 14.79
CA ARG A 68 9.61 12.45 13.52
C ARG A 68 8.46 11.50 13.81
N TRP A 69 7.25 12.04 13.91
CA TRP A 69 6.07 11.25 14.16
C TRP A 69 5.86 10.23 13.03
N PRO A 70 5.69 8.92 13.34
CA PRO A 70 5.42 7.93 12.32
C PRO A 70 3.98 8.14 11.80
N ASP A 71 3.82 8.12 10.48
CA ASP A 71 2.50 8.12 9.85
C ASP A 71 1.85 6.74 9.99
N PHE A 72 0.55 6.70 10.31
CA PHE A 72 -0.18 5.45 10.39
C PHE A 72 -0.55 4.97 8.98
N LYS A 73 0.13 3.92 8.54
CA LYS A 73 -0.15 3.27 7.26
C LYS A 73 -1.19 2.18 7.43
N GLU A 74 -2.02 1.99 6.42
CA GLU A 74 -2.98 0.89 6.38
C GLU A 74 -2.26 -0.48 6.43
N PHE A 75 -1.13 -0.60 5.74
CA PHE A 75 -0.22 -1.75 5.83
C PHE A 75 1.24 -1.28 5.92
N PRO A 76 2.13 -2.04 6.59
CA PRO A 76 3.53 -1.68 6.77
C PRO A 76 4.29 -1.57 5.45
N TRP A 77 3.97 -2.41 4.48
CA TRP A 77 4.58 -2.39 3.14
C TRP A 77 3.86 -1.45 2.16
N LYS A 78 2.78 -0.77 2.58
CA LYS A 78 2.09 0.19 1.71
C LYS A 78 3.02 1.38 1.50
N LYS A 79 3.47 1.57 0.25
CA LYS A 79 4.21 2.78 -0.13
C LYS A 79 3.27 3.97 -0.02
N ASP A 80 3.80 5.10 0.42
CA ASP A 80 3.02 6.34 0.49
C ASP A 80 2.59 6.69 -0.94
N GLN A 81 1.28 6.81 -1.15
CA GLN A 81 0.77 7.19 -2.47
C GLN A 81 1.27 8.59 -2.79
N ARG A 82 1.82 8.79 -3.99
CA ARG A 82 2.20 10.12 -4.49
C ARG A 82 0.99 11.05 -4.35
N LYS A 83 1.15 12.12 -3.59
CA LYS A 83 0.12 13.14 -3.40
C LYS A 83 -0.14 13.82 -4.75
N ILE A 84 -1.40 13.98 -5.14
CA ILE A 84 -1.74 14.74 -6.35
C ILE A 84 -1.23 16.18 -6.15
N GLY A 85 -0.35 16.64 -7.03
CA GLY A 85 0.39 17.90 -6.91
C GLY A 85 1.82 17.79 -6.36
N ASP A 86 2.30 16.57 -6.08
CA ASP A 86 3.71 16.34 -5.76
C ASP A 86 4.58 16.50 -7.01
N ARG A 87 5.49 17.48 -6.97
CA ARG A 87 6.38 17.84 -8.09
C ARG A 87 7.60 16.91 -8.17
N GLY A 88 7.75 15.96 -7.25
CA GLY A 88 8.94 15.14 -7.15
C GLY A 88 10.19 16.02 -7.01
N LYS A 89 11.16 15.87 -7.92
CA LYS A 89 12.36 16.72 -7.99
C LYS A 89 12.22 17.93 -8.93
N ALA A 90 11.08 18.09 -9.60
CA ALA A 90 10.88 19.15 -10.58
C ALA A 90 10.60 20.49 -9.89
N THR A 91 11.16 21.56 -10.46
CA THR A 91 10.94 22.93 -9.97
C THR A 91 9.58 23.46 -10.43
N VAL A 92 9.05 24.48 -9.74
CA VAL A 92 7.74 25.09 -10.06
C VAL A 92 7.68 25.54 -11.53
N GLY A 93 8.78 26.11 -12.05
CA GLY A 93 8.88 26.57 -13.44
C GLY A 93 8.69 25.44 -14.44
N GLN A 94 9.41 24.33 -14.27
CA GLN A 94 9.33 23.15 -15.14
C GLN A 94 7.92 22.55 -15.18
N VAL A 95 7.21 22.58 -14.04
CA VAL A 95 5.82 22.08 -13.96
C VAL A 95 4.86 23.02 -14.68
N ILE A 96 5.03 24.34 -14.55
CA ILE A 96 4.21 25.34 -15.25
C ILE A 96 4.46 25.27 -16.77
N ASP A 97 5.71 25.11 -17.18
CA ASP A 97 6.08 25.01 -18.60
C ASP A 97 5.50 23.74 -19.24
N PHE A 98 5.55 22.61 -18.52
CA PHE A 98 4.90 21.37 -18.94
C PHE A 98 3.37 21.50 -19.03
N LEU A 99 2.73 22.11 -18.03
CA LEU A 99 1.28 22.33 -18.05
C LEU A 99 0.85 23.30 -19.16
N ARG A 100 1.66 24.31 -19.47
CA ARG A 100 1.42 25.22 -20.61
C ARG A 100 1.59 24.52 -21.95
N ALA A 101 2.51 23.56 -22.06
CA ALA A 101 2.71 22.76 -23.27
C ALA A 101 1.55 21.80 -23.54
N ILE A 102 0.92 21.24 -22.50
CA ILE A 102 -0.19 20.27 -22.61
C ILE A 102 -1.58 20.92 -22.61
N GLY A 103 -1.69 22.18 -22.14
CA GLY A 103 -2.96 22.92 -22.13
C GLY A 103 -3.51 23.21 -23.53
N PRO A 104 -4.83 23.45 -23.66
CA PRO A 104 -5.48 23.70 -24.94
C PRO A 104 -4.97 25.02 -25.55
N GLY A 105 -3.97 24.90 -26.43
CA GLY A 105 -3.27 26.02 -27.09
C GLY A 105 -1.74 25.92 -27.09
N GLY A 106 -1.13 24.91 -26.44
CA GLY A 106 0.32 24.75 -26.38
C GLY A 106 0.94 24.29 -27.71
N LYS A 107 1.91 25.05 -28.24
CA LYS A 107 2.83 24.55 -29.27
C LYS A 107 3.75 23.53 -28.60
N GLY A 108 3.81 22.32 -29.14
CA GLY A 108 4.58 21.19 -28.60
C GLY A 108 6.03 21.56 -28.23
N LEU A 109 6.52 20.98 -27.14
CA LEU A 109 7.87 21.20 -26.62
C LEU A 109 8.92 20.70 -27.65
N PRO A 110 10.03 21.43 -27.89
CA PRO A 110 11.11 20.93 -28.73
C PRO A 110 11.74 19.69 -28.11
N ASP A 111 11.90 18.64 -28.94
CA ASP A 111 12.61 17.39 -28.64
C ASP A 111 14.00 17.71 -28.07
N GLY A 112 14.22 17.44 -26.78
CA GLY A 112 15.54 17.72 -26.21
C GLY A 112 15.87 17.19 -24.84
N ASP A 113 14.96 17.16 -23.85
CA ASP A 113 15.42 17.05 -22.45
C ASP A 113 14.53 16.26 -21.48
N VAL A 114 13.85 15.22 -21.96
CA VAL A 114 13.24 14.22 -21.07
C VAL A 114 14.00 12.91 -21.16
N THR A 115 15.28 12.92 -20.76
CA THR A 115 15.91 11.66 -20.33
C THR A 115 15.28 11.24 -19.02
N THR A 116 14.51 10.16 -19.10
CA THR A 116 14.10 9.32 -17.99
C THR A 116 15.30 8.98 -17.12
N VAL A 117 15.47 9.69 -15.99
CA VAL A 117 16.40 9.26 -14.93
C VAL A 117 15.78 8.05 -14.24
N THR A 118 16.03 6.90 -14.86
CA THR A 118 15.94 5.57 -14.27
C THR A 118 17.16 5.36 -13.38
N ASP A 119 16.87 5.02 -12.13
CA ASP A 119 17.65 4.21 -11.19
C ASP A 119 19.15 4.47 -10.98
N ARG A 120 19.50 4.93 -9.77
CA ARG A 120 20.56 4.42 -8.88
C ARG A 120 20.47 5.09 -7.50
#